data_AF-A0A101SFW8-F1
#
_entry.id   AF-A0A101SFW8-F1
#
_cell.length_a   1.000
_cell.length_b   1.000
_cell.length_c   1.000
_cell.angle_alpha   90.00
_cell.angle_beta   90.00
_cell.angle_gamma   90.00
#
_symmetry.space_group_name_H-M   'P 1'
#
loop_
_entity.id
_entity.type
_entity.pdbx_description
1 polymer ?
#
loop_
_entity_poly.entity_id
_entity_poly.type
_entity_poly.pdbx_seq_one_letter_code
_entity_poly.pdbx_strand_id
1 'polypeptide(L)'
;MSPHAPAPYSGGYPDASGGHDPYAEQGAYAGQGMYAGGQGTYADPGAHGAPGQYADPGRYPGRQDSYAPEPAAPEPVDPRPPADEPADEEPEGPKGGRLATAVVFLVPTALAFALILHGIGDRQLWRDEHATWWAATLSFHDLSLLIRSIDVVFTPYYVLMHLWIAIAGDSPTAMRVPGAVAMAASAGLLALLGRRLFTTQAGLLAGLAFAVVPATTRYGQEIRPYAFAVAAVLLSTLLLARALDKPSFKVWVAYTLSVPLIGWSHLASMAVLGAHLVMILIARRAGDKIVGWAYAAACTLGMCFVIPMAVSGSGQSGQIAWNNPVLKDLIDFPKNLFGSWAVAVPVMALGALGLFFAGRRALPLAVWIVLPPLATYVTAAQLHLFLPRYLLFTAPAWVLLAAVAVVRIAGPVAGAKAGTGAAARRGLGWVLVAAAVAGLAFQSLPGIRETRQNALGEPDFRGAAQLIEAGQKKGDGIVFSGVMSERRAMDYELRNDAGRPRDSLMYRTPQELGSFGALECPDSARCLAKADRLWLVSTTLDGQPFSGMPKTTATVIQKSFKVVKTKKLDYLQLVLLERTRAATDDPSEDKDDAAKRKVHT
;
A
#
# COMPACT_ATOMS: atom_id res chain seq x y z
N MET A 1 -28.54 -55.73 -11.68
CA MET A 1 -27.68 -56.79 -11.12
C MET A 1 -26.31 -56.18 -10.87
N SER A 2 -25.82 -56.20 -9.63
CA SER A 2 -24.44 -55.82 -9.28
C SER A 2 -23.41 -56.64 -10.05
N PRO A 3 -22.16 -56.17 -10.13
CA PRO A 3 -21.15 -56.77 -9.24
C PRO A 3 -20.11 -55.81 -8.63
N HIS A 4 -19.66 -56.20 -7.44
CA HIS A 4 -18.32 -56.08 -6.84
C HIS A 4 -17.67 -54.71 -6.52
N ALA A 5 -17.57 -54.45 -5.21
CA ALA A 5 -16.49 -53.69 -4.59
C ALA A 5 -15.20 -54.54 -4.48
N PRO A 6 -14.03 -53.89 -4.36
CA PRO A 6 -13.26 -54.05 -3.13
C PRO A 6 -12.56 -52.77 -2.60
N ALA A 7 -12.61 -52.66 -1.26
CA ALA A 7 -11.61 -52.17 -0.28
C ALA A 7 -10.90 -50.79 -0.38
N PRO A 8 -10.54 -50.18 0.78
CA PRO A 8 -10.21 -48.76 0.91
C PRO A 8 -8.72 -48.46 0.73
N TYR A 9 -8.40 -47.40 -0.01
CA TYR A 9 -7.04 -46.88 -0.14
C TYR A 9 -6.69 -46.00 1.08
N SER A 10 -5.82 -46.52 1.94
CA SER A 10 -4.95 -45.74 2.81
C SER A 10 -3.85 -45.09 1.96
N GLY A 11 -3.87 -43.77 1.82
CA GLY A 11 -2.82 -43.00 1.15
C GLY A 11 -2.40 -41.84 2.04
N GLY A 12 -1.21 -41.98 2.63
CA GLY A 12 -0.61 -40.99 3.51
C GLY A 12 -0.29 -39.67 2.80
N TYR A 13 -0.28 -38.61 3.60
CA TYR A 13 0.24 -37.29 3.26
C TYR A 13 1.66 -37.40 2.66
N PRO A 14 1.93 -36.76 1.51
CA PRO A 14 3.30 -36.39 1.20
C PRO A 14 3.70 -35.20 2.08
N ASP A 15 4.85 -35.32 2.72
CA ASP A 15 5.56 -34.26 3.44
C ASP A 15 5.55 -32.95 2.64
N ALA A 16 4.85 -31.95 3.17
CA ALA A 16 4.96 -30.56 2.75
C ALA A 16 5.87 -29.81 3.74
N SER A 17 7.12 -30.24 3.85
CA SER A 17 8.18 -29.43 4.43
C SER A 17 8.57 -28.34 3.42
N GLY A 18 8.09 -27.10 3.62
CA GLY A 18 8.54 -25.96 2.81
C GLY A 18 7.64 -24.73 2.73
N GLY A 19 6.46 -24.73 3.37
CA GLY A 19 5.59 -23.55 3.45
C GLY A 19 5.73 -22.87 4.81
N HIS A 20 6.55 -21.82 4.91
CA HIS A 20 6.52 -20.94 6.07
C HIS A 20 5.29 -20.03 5.93
N ASP A 21 4.25 -20.33 6.70
CA ASP A 21 3.06 -19.51 6.86
C ASP A 21 3.41 -18.29 7.73
N PRO A 22 3.40 -17.06 7.18
CA PRO A 22 3.74 -15.85 7.92
C PRO A 22 2.73 -15.47 9.02
N TYR A 23 1.67 -16.26 9.22
CA TYR A 23 0.63 -16.00 10.23
C TYR A 23 0.67 -16.94 11.45
N ALA A 24 1.64 -17.87 11.52
CA ALA A 24 1.76 -18.83 12.62
C ALA A 24 2.18 -18.22 13.98
N GLU A 25 2.75 -17.00 14.01
CA GLU A 25 3.29 -16.40 15.24
C GLU A 25 2.36 -15.38 15.94
N GLN A 26 1.11 -15.22 15.49
CA GLN A 26 0.15 -14.28 16.11
C GLN A 26 -0.38 -14.71 17.49
N GLY A 27 0.02 -15.88 18.00
CA GLY A 27 -0.50 -16.47 19.24
C GLY A 27 0.11 -15.96 20.56
N ALA A 28 1.13 -15.09 20.55
CA ALA A 28 1.93 -14.84 21.76
C ALA A 28 1.81 -13.46 22.44
N TYR A 29 1.06 -12.48 21.90
CA TYR A 29 1.11 -11.10 22.44
C TYR A 29 -0.22 -10.44 22.80
N ALA A 30 -1.34 -11.16 22.73
CA ALA A 30 -2.61 -10.67 23.27
C ALA A 30 -2.75 -11.03 24.75
N GLY A 31 -1.97 -10.38 25.61
CA GLY A 31 -2.10 -10.56 27.05
C GLY A 31 -1.13 -9.72 27.87
N GLN A 32 -1.70 -8.75 28.60
CA GLN A 32 -1.09 -7.93 29.65
C GLN A 32 -0.49 -6.58 29.22
N GLY A 33 -1.15 -5.52 29.66
CA GLY A 33 -0.65 -4.15 29.67
C GLY A 33 -1.48 -3.28 30.60
N MET A 34 -1.39 -3.52 31.92
CA MET A 34 -1.91 -2.65 32.98
C MET A 34 -0.77 -2.24 33.92
N TYR A 35 -0.53 -0.93 33.99
CA TYR A 35 0.08 -0.05 35.00
C TYR A 35 1.33 -0.45 35.84
N ALA A 36 2.38 0.39 35.74
CA ALA A 36 3.08 1.11 36.82
C ALA A 36 4.06 2.10 36.13
N GLY A 37 4.17 3.41 36.41
CA GLY A 37 4.05 4.11 37.69
C GLY A 37 5.43 4.30 38.31
N GLY A 38 6.31 5.12 37.71
CA GLY A 38 7.67 5.35 38.22
C GLY A 38 8.16 6.77 37.93
N GLN A 39 8.24 7.57 38.99
CA GLN A 39 8.70 8.97 39.03
C GLN A 39 10.21 9.08 38.72
N GLY A 40 10.59 10.15 38.02
CA GLY A 40 11.99 10.55 37.83
C GLY A 40 12.07 12.07 37.61
N THR A 41 12.77 12.73 38.53
CA THR A 41 12.77 14.16 38.84
C THR A 41 13.61 15.04 37.91
N TYR A 42 13.16 16.28 37.73
CA TYR A 42 13.88 17.43 37.18
C TYR A 42 15.09 17.86 38.04
N ALA A 43 16.18 18.31 37.39
CA ALA A 43 17.11 19.31 37.93
C ALA A 43 17.85 20.04 36.77
N ASP A 44 18.10 21.33 37.02
CA ASP A 44 18.38 22.48 36.14
C ASP A 44 19.89 22.69 35.79
N PRO A 45 20.26 23.66 34.91
CA PRO A 45 21.57 23.81 34.26
C PRO A 45 22.46 24.93 34.84
N GLY A 46 23.71 25.02 34.36
CA GLY A 46 24.60 26.20 34.46
C GLY A 46 25.75 26.06 33.44
N ALA A 47 25.94 26.98 32.49
CA ALA A 47 26.67 28.27 32.56
C ALA A 47 28.21 28.05 32.67
N HIS A 48 29.15 28.70 31.97
CA HIS A 48 29.30 30.02 31.32
C HIS A 48 30.47 29.97 30.31
N GLY A 49 30.53 30.95 29.38
CA GLY A 49 31.80 31.36 28.76
C GLY A 49 31.65 32.05 27.39
N ALA A 50 31.63 33.38 27.37
CA ALA A 50 31.75 34.25 26.17
C ALA A 50 32.90 35.27 26.41
N PRO A 51 33.15 36.28 25.55
CA PRO A 51 33.64 36.26 24.17
C PRO A 51 34.92 37.13 24.00
N GLY A 52 35.57 37.10 22.83
CA GLY A 52 36.70 37.98 22.49
C GLY A 52 36.67 38.45 21.04
N GLN A 53 36.89 39.74 20.82
CA GLN A 53 36.57 40.53 19.64
C GLN A 53 37.80 41.38 19.21
N TYR A 54 37.91 41.70 17.90
CA TYR A 54 38.73 42.78 17.25
C TYR A 54 40.28 42.64 17.29
N ALA A 55 41.09 43.11 16.33
CA ALA A 55 40.99 43.78 15.03
C ALA A 55 42.37 43.73 14.31
N ASP A 56 42.41 44.06 13.00
CA ASP A 56 43.28 45.09 12.36
C ASP A 56 43.84 44.69 10.96
N PRO A 57 43.69 45.52 9.89
CA PRO A 57 44.22 45.26 8.56
C PRO A 57 45.49 46.08 8.23
N GLY A 58 46.57 45.39 7.86
CA GLY A 58 47.86 45.97 7.49
C GLY A 58 48.07 46.16 5.98
N ARG A 59 48.41 47.38 5.62
CA ARG A 59 48.72 47.95 4.29
C ARG A 59 50.24 47.86 4.01
N TYR A 60 50.67 47.59 2.78
CA TYR A 60 52.04 47.93 2.32
C TYR A 60 52.05 48.45 0.86
N PRO A 61 52.99 49.35 0.49
CA PRO A 61 52.91 50.19 -0.70
C PRO A 61 53.96 49.90 -1.80
N GLY A 62 53.67 50.37 -3.01
CA GLY A 62 54.58 51.08 -3.92
C GLY A 62 55.69 50.32 -4.66
N ARG A 63 55.61 50.29 -6.01
CA ARG A 63 56.77 50.52 -6.89
C ARG A 63 56.35 50.96 -8.30
N GLN A 64 56.99 52.02 -8.79
CA GLN A 64 56.81 52.67 -10.10
C GLN A 64 57.68 52.04 -11.20
N ASP A 65 57.09 51.99 -12.39
CA ASP A 65 57.55 52.30 -13.75
C ASP A 65 58.91 51.80 -14.28
N SER A 66 58.84 51.07 -15.40
CA SER A 66 59.81 51.18 -16.50
C SER A 66 59.14 50.82 -17.83
N TYR A 67 59.11 51.80 -18.74
CA TYR A 67 58.58 51.71 -20.10
C TYR A 67 59.69 51.20 -21.03
N ALA A 68 59.41 50.15 -21.81
CA ALA A 68 60.24 49.70 -22.93
C ALA A 68 59.33 49.46 -24.16
N PRO A 69 59.69 49.97 -25.35
CA PRO A 69 58.85 49.88 -26.55
C PRO A 69 58.89 48.50 -27.22
N GLU A 70 57.73 48.14 -27.79
CA GLU A 70 57.38 46.90 -28.52
C GLU A 70 58.36 46.47 -29.62
N PRO A 71 58.67 45.17 -29.73
CA PRO A 71 59.00 44.52 -30.98
C PRO A 71 57.73 44.08 -31.73
N ALA A 72 57.71 44.35 -33.04
CA ALA A 72 56.59 44.06 -33.95
C ALA A 72 56.10 42.60 -33.92
N ALA A 73 54.77 42.45 -34.02
CA ALA A 73 54.04 41.19 -34.00
C ALA A 73 54.38 40.26 -35.20
N PRO A 74 54.57 38.95 -34.98
CA PRO A 74 54.30 37.95 -36.00
C PRO A 74 52.78 37.68 -36.08
N GLU A 75 52.29 37.46 -37.30
CA GLU A 75 50.86 37.26 -37.63
C GLU A 75 50.18 36.17 -36.78
N PRO A 76 48.89 36.32 -36.42
CA PRO A 76 48.14 35.26 -35.76
C PRO A 76 47.91 34.10 -36.73
N VAL A 77 48.48 32.94 -36.40
CA VAL A 77 48.04 31.66 -36.97
C VAL A 77 46.66 31.36 -36.38
N ASP A 78 45.63 31.35 -37.23
CA ASP A 78 44.27 30.97 -36.87
C ASP A 78 44.28 29.59 -36.18
N PRO A 79 43.77 29.45 -34.94
CA PRO A 79 43.53 28.14 -34.36
C PRO A 79 42.46 27.46 -35.21
N ARG A 80 42.79 26.34 -35.84
CA ARG A 80 41.79 25.44 -36.42
C ARG A 80 40.69 25.21 -35.37
N PRO A 81 39.40 25.35 -35.71
CA PRO A 81 38.35 24.98 -34.78
C PRO A 81 38.56 23.52 -34.38
N PRO A 82 38.39 23.16 -33.09
CA PRO A 82 38.44 21.77 -32.68
C PRO A 82 37.42 21.01 -33.52
N ALA A 83 37.86 19.87 -34.08
CA ALA A 83 36.98 18.98 -34.83
C ALA A 83 35.73 18.72 -34.01
N ASP A 84 34.56 18.96 -34.61
CA ASP A 84 33.26 18.68 -34.03
C ASP A 84 33.25 17.23 -33.52
N GLU A 85 33.38 17.06 -32.20
CA GLU A 85 32.90 15.85 -31.56
C GLU A 85 31.40 15.78 -31.86
N PRO A 86 30.88 14.63 -32.31
CA PRO A 86 29.46 14.53 -32.65
C PRO A 86 28.66 14.81 -31.39
N ALA A 87 28.08 16.02 -31.33
CA ALA A 87 27.10 16.37 -30.33
C ALA A 87 26.01 15.29 -30.39
N ASP A 88 25.81 14.59 -29.28
CA ASP A 88 24.66 13.72 -29.08
C ASP A 88 23.41 14.56 -29.40
N GLU A 89 22.85 14.39 -30.59
CA GLU A 89 21.65 15.09 -31.03
C GLU A 89 20.57 14.87 -29.97
N GLU A 90 20.30 15.91 -29.17
CA GLU A 90 19.16 15.91 -28.27
C GLU A 90 17.91 15.62 -29.11
N PRO A 91 17.09 14.62 -28.74
CA PRO A 91 15.91 14.30 -29.52
C PRO A 91 15.00 15.53 -29.56
N GLU A 92 14.77 16.08 -30.76
CA GLU A 92 13.75 17.11 -30.99
C GLU A 92 12.46 16.70 -30.25
N GLY A 93 12.00 17.55 -29.33
CA GLY A 93 10.83 17.26 -28.50
C GLY A 93 9.64 16.84 -29.37
N PRO A 94 8.84 15.83 -28.96
CA PRO A 94 7.85 15.22 -29.84
C PRO A 94 6.78 16.25 -30.26
N LYS A 95 6.81 16.65 -31.54
CA LYS A 95 5.80 17.45 -32.27
C LYS A 95 4.48 16.68 -32.44
N GLY A 96 3.91 16.18 -31.35
CA GLY A 96 2.62 15.47 -31.34
C GLY A 96 1.52 16.37 -30.80
N GLY A 97 0.50 16.66 -31.62
CA GLY A 97 -0.65 17.48 -31.24
C GLY A 97 -1.43 16.94 -30.04
N ARG A 98 -2.38 17.74 -29.51
CA ARG A 98 -3.21 17.40 -28.33
C ARG A 98 -3.83 16.00 -28.41
N LEU A 99 -4.23 15.57 -29.61
CA LEU A 99 -4.78 14.25 -29.89
C LEU A 99 -3.81 13.11 -29.56
N ALA A 100 -2.53 13.22 -29.96
CA ALA A 100 -1.53 12.19 -29.66
C ALA A 100 -1.29 12.05 -28.16
N THR A 101 -1.33 13.16 -27.41
CA THR A 101 -1.24 13.14 -25.94
C THR A 101 -2.45 12.48 -25.31
N ALA A 102 -3.65 12.79 -25.80
CA ALA A 102 -4.88 12.14 -25.34
C ALA A 102 -4.84 10.63 -25.60
N VAL A 103 -4.44 10.17 -26.78
CA VAL A 103 -4.32 8.74 -27.11
C VAL A 103 -3.31 8.03 -26.21
N VAL A 104 -2.13 8.62 -25.99
CA VAL A 104 -1.09 8.05 -25.12
C VAL A 104 -1.56 7.86 -23.68
N PHE A 105 -2.42 8.75 -23.20
CA PHE A 105 -3.01 8.63 -21.87
C PHE A 105 -4.20 7.67 -21.84
N LEU A 106 -5.16 7.84 -22.75
CA LEU A 106 -6.46 7.16 -22.70
C LEU A 106 -6.36 5.67 -23.01
N VAL A 107 -5.51 5.24 -23.94
CA VAL A 107 -5.45 3.82 -24.35
C VAL A 107 -4.99 2.91 -23.20
N PRO A 108 -3.84 3.17 -22.52
CA PRO A 108 -3.45 2.40 -21.35
C PRO A 108 -4.43 2.52 -20.18
N THR A 109 -4.99 3.72 -19.97
CA THR A 109 -5.97 3.97 -18.90
C THR A 109 -7.23 3.13 -19.11
N ALA A 110 -7.78 3.11 -20.32
CA ALA A 110 -8.98 2.35 -20.65
C ALA A 110 -8.74 0.84 -20.51
N LEU A 111 -7.58 0.34 -20.95
CA LEU A 111 -7.22 -1.08 -20.77
C LEU A 111 -7.12 -1.45 -19.29
N ALA A 112 -6.37 -0.68 -18.50
CA ALA A 112 -6.24 -0.92 -17.07
C ALA A 112 -7.61 -0.87 -16.37
N PHE A 113 -8.42 0.15 -16.69
CA PHE A 113 -9.75 0.29 -16.10
C PHE A 113 -10.67 -0.88 -16.44
N ALA A 114 -10.67 -1.34 -17.69
CA ALA A 114 -11.47 -2.50 -18.10
C ALA A 114 -11.04 -3.79 -17.36
N LEU A 115 -9.74 -4.00 -17.18
CA LEU A 115 -9.22 -5.16 -16.43
C LEU A 115 -9.56 -5.09 -14.94
N ILE A 116 -9.47 -3.89 -14.34
CA ILE A 116 -9.78 -3.65 -12.93
C ILE A 116 -11.29 -3.74 -12.67
N LEU A 117 -12.15 -3.23 -13.54
CA LEU A 117 -13.60 -3.27 -13.34
C LEU A 117 -14.17 -4.69 -13.40
N HIS A 118 -13.53 -5.57 -14.15
CA HIS A 118 -14.01 -6.94 -14.30
C HIS A 118 -13.93 -7.71 -12.97
N GLY A 119 -15.08 -8.09 -12.42
CA GLY A 119 -15.20 -8.81 -11.15
C GLY A 119 -14.89 -7.98 -9.91
N ILE A 120 -14.91 -6.64 -10.01
CA ILE A 120 -14.54 -5.72 -8.92
C ILE A 120 -15.36 -5.93 -7.63
N GLY A 121 -16.61 -6.38 -7.75
CA GLY A 121 -17.53 -6.61 -6.63
C GLY A 121 -17.57 -8.04 -6.10
N ASP A 122 -16.99 -8.99 -6.82
CA ASP A 122 -17.27 -10.42 -6.62
C ASP A 122 -16.69 -10.92 -5.29
N ARG A 123 -15.42 -10.56 -5.01
CA ARG A 123 -14.72 -10.94 -3.78
C ARG A 123 -15.26 -10.19 -2.57
N GLN A 124 -15.38 -10.89 -1.44
CA GLN A 124 -15.68 -10.26 -0.15
C GLN A 124 -14.58 -9.26 0.23
N LEU A 125 -14.88 -8.42 1.22
CA LEU A 125 -13.86 -7.55 1.78
C LEU A 125 -12.89 -8.41 2.61
N TRP A 126 -11.61 -8.09 2.54
CA TRP A 126 -10.60 -8.66 3.43
C TRP A 126 -10.37 -7.75 4.64
N ARG A 127 -9.63 -8.23 5.65
CA ARG A 127 -9.43 -7.52 6.93
C ARG A 127 -9.13 -6.02 6.83
N ASP A 128 -8.21 -5.63 5.96
CA ASP A 128 -7.80 -4.24 5.77
C ASP A 128 -8.89 -3.38 5.11
N GLU A 129 -9.71 -3.98 4.24
CA GLU A 129 -10.87 -3.31 3.63
C GLU A 129 -11.99 -3.11 4.65
N HIS A 130 -12.22 -4.07 5.54
CA HIS A 130 -13.14 -3.89 6.66
C HIS A 130 -12.69 -2.74 7.58
N ALA A 131 -11.37 -2.61 7.84
CA ALA A 131 -10.84 -1.49 8.61
C ALA A 131 -11.17 -0.14 7.98
N THR A 132 -10.97 -0.02 6.66
CA THR A 132 -11.28 1.19 5.92
C THR A 132 -12.78 1.48 5.88
N TRP A 133 -13.62 0.48 5.60
CA TRP A 133 -15.07 0.66 5.64
C TRP A 133 -15.53 1.14 7.01
N TRP A 134 -15.11 0.46 8.08
CA TRP A 134 -15.49 0.81 9.45
C TRP A 134 -15.10 2.25 9.78
N ALA A 135 -13.82 2.61 9.60
CA ALA A 135 -13.34 3.97 9.86
C ALA A 135 -14.09 5.03 9.03
N ALA A 136 -14.36 4.74 7.76
CA ALA A 136 -15.07 5.64 6.87
C ALA A 136 -16.58 5.75 7.16
N THR A 137 -17.16 4.83 7.93
CA THR A 137 -18.59 4.90 8.36
C THR A 137 -18.80 5.51 9.74
N LEU A 138 -17.72 5.78 10.48
CA LEU A 138 -17.80 6.46 11.78
C LEU A 138 -18.31 7.89 11.65
N SER A 139 -18.95 8.39 12.70
CA SER A 139 -19.18 9.83 12.85
C SER A 139 -17.84 10.58 12.88
N PHE A 140 -17.82 11.87 12.52
CA PHE A 140 -16.59 12.67 12.62
C PHE A 140 -16.01 12.71 14.06
N HIS A 141 -16.88 12.65 15.07
CA HIS A 141 -16.48 12.54 16.46
C HIS A 141 -15.71 11.23 16.70
N ASP A 142 -16.30 10.08 16.36
CA ASP A 142 -15.70 8.77 16.64
C ASP A 142 -14.47 8.50 15.77
N LEU A 143 -14.47 8.99 14.52
CA LEU A 143 -13.29 9.00 13.66
C LEU A 143 -12.16 9.82 14.30
N SER A 144 -12.47 10.96 14.92
CA SER A 144 -11.47 11.78 15.60
C SER A 144 -10.82 11.04 16.79
N LEU A 145 -11.59 10.19 17.48
CA LEU A 145 -11.07 9.34 18.55
C LEU A 145 -10.14 8.27 17.97
N LEU A 146 -10.53 7.60 16.88
CA LEU A 146 -9.75 6.56 16.22
C LEU A 146 -8.41 7.07 15.65
N ILE A 147 -8.41 8.21 14.96
CA ILE A 147 -7.18 8.73 14.35
C ILE A 147 -6.19 9.25 15.38
N ARG A 148 -6.66 9.74 16.55
CA ARG A 148 -5.77 10.20 17.63
C ARG A 148 -5.08 9.04 18.33
N SER A 149 -5.70 7.87 18.36
CA SER A 149 -5.20 6.69 19.08
C SER A 149 -4.35 5.76 18.20
N ILE A 150 -4.77 5.49 16.96
CA ILE A 150 -4.31 4.30 16.23
C ILE A 150 -3.88 4.60 14.79
N ASP A 151 -4.62 5.44 14.05
CA ASP A 151 -4.54 5.39 12.58
C ASP A 151 -4.54 6.74 11.86
N VAL A 152 -3.81 7.72 12.40
CA VAL A 152 -3.76 9.09 11.85
C VAL A 152 -3.26 9.14 10.41
N VAL A 153 -2.39 8.21 10.00
CA VAL A 153 -1.75 8.19 8.68
C VAL A 153 -2.73 7.91 7.53
N PHE A 154 -3.88 7.32 7.82
CA PHE A 154 -4.94 7.09 6.83
C PHE A 154 -6.04 8.16 6.87
N THR A 155 -5.94 9.18 7.73
CA THR A 155 -6.98 10.22 7.88
C THR A 155 -7.43 10.83 6.54
N PRO A 156 -6.54 11.26 5.62
CA PRO A 156 -6.98 11.82 4.35
C PRO A 156 -7.78 10.82 3.51
N TYR A 157 -7.39 9.55 3.56
CA TYR A 157 -8.06 8.48 2.84
C TYR A 157 -9.40 8.12 3.47
N TYR A 158 -9.51 8.10 4.80
CA TYR A 158 -10.78 7.89 5.50
C TYR A 158 -11.78 9.00 5.24
N VAL A 159 -11.34 10.27 5.22
CA VAL A 159 -12.22 11.39 4.87
C VAL A 159 -12.69 11.29 3.41
N LEU A 160 -11.80 10.95 2.47
CA LEU A 160 -12.17 10.71 1.07
C LEU A 160 -13.23 9.61 0.96
N MET A 161 -13.01 8.48 1.63
CA MET A 161 -13.92 7.35 1.60
C MET A 161 -15.24 7.64 2.32
N HIS A 162 -15.24 8.41 3.41
CA HIS A 162 -16.45 8.84 4.11
C HIS A 162 -17.37 9.63 3.18
N LEU A 163 -16.81 10.63 2.47
CA LEU A 163 -17.56 11.42 1.50
C LEU A 163 -18.03 10.59 0.30
N TRP A 164 -17.20 9.65 -0.17
CA TRP A 164 -17.55 8.78 -1.28
C TRP A 164 -18.69 7.81 -0.93
N ILE A 165 -18.60 7.14 0.23
CA ILE A 165 -19.61 6.19 0.71
C ILE A 165 -20.96 6.90 0.93
N ALA A 166 -20.95 8.14 1.42
CA ALA A 166 -22.18 8.93 1.59
C ALA A 166 -22.96 9.14 0.29
N ILE A 167 -22.30 9.08 -0.88
CA ILE A 167 -22.92 9.30 -2.19
C ILE A 167 -23.12 7.98 -2.97
N ALA A 168 -22.11 7.10 -2.95
CA ALA A 168 -22.07 5.88 -3.77
C ALA A 168 -22.51 4.61 -3.02
N GLY A 169 -22.66 4.68 -1.69
CA GLY A 169 -22.95 3.54 -0.82
C GLY A 169 -21.72 2.68 -0.49
N ASP A 170 -21.94 1.63 0.29
CA ASP A 170 -20.89 0.77 0.87
C ASP A 170 -20.83 -0.65 0.27
N SER A 171 -21.34 -0.81 -0.95
CA SER A 171 -21.14 -2.06 -1.69
C SER A 171 -19.65 -2.26 -2.03
N PRO A 172 -19.15 -3.51 -2.13
CA PRO A 172 -17.76 -3.77 -2.49
C PRO A 172 -17.36 -3.09 -3.80
N THR A 173 -18.25 -3.13 -4.80
CA THR A 173 -18.07 -2.43 -6.07
C THR A 173 -17.91 -0.93 -5.87
N ALA A 174 -18.85 -0.27 -5.19
CA ALA A 174 -18.83 1.18 -5.01
C ALA A 174 -17.55 1.64 -4.32
N MET A 175 -17.14 0.97 -3.25
CA MET A 175 -15.97 1.38 -2.47
C MET A 175 -14.63 1.17 -3.19
N ARG A 176 -14.56 0.27 -4.19
CA ARG A 176 -13.33 -0.01 -4.96
C ARG A 176 -13.16 0.92 -6.17
N VAL A 177 -14.22 1.60 -6.63
CA VAL A 177 -14.18 2.51 -7.79
C VAL A 177 -13.11 3.62 -7.67
N PRO A 178 -12.96 4.33 -6.53
CA PRO A 178 -11.94 5.38 -6.43
C PRO A 178 -10.52 4.87 -6.67
N GLY A 179 -10.17 3.73 -6.06
CA GLY A 179 -8.89 3.06 -6.28
C GLY A 179 -8.71 2.58 -7.72
N ALA A 180 -9.77 2.05 -8.33
CA ALA A 180 -9.77 1.60 -9.72
C ALA A 180 -9.45 2.74 -10.70
N VAL A 181 -10.08 3.91 -10.50
CA VAL A 181 -9.84 5.10 -11.31
C VAL A 181 -8.40 5.60 -11.13
N ALA A 182 -7.91 5.67 -9.90
CA ALA A 182 -6.55 6.12 -9.60
C ALA A 182 -5.48 5.19 -10.23
N MET A 183 -5.65 3.88 -10.10
CA MET A 183 -4.73 2.90 -10.68
C MET A 183 -4.80 2.87 -12.21
N ALA A 184 -5.99 3.00 -12.80
CA ALA A 184 -6.12 3.11 -14.25
C ALA A 184 -5.44 4.37 -14.78
N ALA A 185 -5.66 5.52 -14.13
CA ALA A 185 -4.99 6.78 -14.50
C ALA A 185 -3.47 6.67 -14.39
N SER A 186 -2.95 5.84 -13.47
CA SER A 186 -1.51 5.56 -13.34
C SER A 186 -0.93 4.92 -14.61
N ALA A 187 -1.65 4.02 -15.28
CA ALA A 187 -1.20 3.47 -16.57
C ALA A 187 -1.04 4.56 -17.65
N GLY A 188 -1.99 5.50 -17.72
CA GLY A 188 -1.91 6.66 -18.62
C GLY A 188 -0.80 7.65 -18.24
N LEU A 189 -0.65 7.95 -16.94
CA LEU A 189 0.41 8.83 -16.44
C LEU A 189 1.80 8.26 -16.71
N LEU A 190 1.98 6.95 -16.53
CA LEU A 190 3.21 6.24 -16.87
C LEU A 190 3.52 6.35 -18.36
N ALA A 191 2.50 6.21 -19.22
CA ALA A 191 2.69 6.37 -20.65
C ALA A 191 3.10 7.79 -21.05
N LEU A 192 2.49 8.80 -20.44
CA LEU A 192 2.89 10.21 -20.62
C LEU A 192 4.32 10.47 -20.12
N LEU A 193 4.67 9.91 -18.97
CA LEU A 193 6.01 10.02 -18.39
C LEU A 193 7.05 9.37 -19.30
N GLY A 194 6.81 8.15 -19.77
CA GLY A 194 7.71 7.46 -20.68
C GLY A 194 7.84 8.16 -22.04
N ARG A 195 6.75 8.71 -22.57
CA ARG A 195 6.79 9.56 -23.77
C ARG A 195 7.67 10.80 -23.56
N ARG A 196 7.62 11.39 -22.37
CA ARG A 196 8.37 12.61 -22.05
C ARG A 196 9.85 12.34 -21.82
N LEU A 197 10.17 11.27 -21.07
CA LEU A 197 11.55 10.93 -20.73
C LEU A 197 12.31 10.24 -21.87
N PHE A 198 11.58 9.55 -22.75
CA PHE A 198 12.14 8.74 -23.83
C PHE A 198 11.42 8.99 -25.16
N THR A 199 10.53 8.07 -25.58
CA THR A 199 9.82 8.11 -26.85
C THR A 199 8.35 7.74 -26.66
N THR A 200 7.48 8.15 -27.60
CA THR A 200 6.05 7.81 -27.57
C THR A 200 5.81 6.30 -27.49
N GLN A 201 6.62 5.50 -28.20
CA GLN A 201 6.55 4.04 -28.20
C GLN A 201 6.91 3.46 -26.84
N ALA A 202 8.00 3.93 -26.22
CA ALA A 202 8.40 3.49 -24.88
C ALA A 202 7.33 3.84 -23.84
N GLY A 203 6.73 5.04 -23.94
CA GLY A 203 5.60 5.44 -23.11
C GLY A 203 4.38 4.54 -23.27
N LEU A 204 3.87 4.39 -24.50
CA LEU A 204 2.71 3.54 -24.78
C LEU A 204 2.93 2.09 -24.31
N LEU A 205 4.11 1.52 -24.61
CA LEU A 205 4.46 0.18 -24.17
C LEU A 205 4.51 0.08 -22.64
N ALA A 206 5.10 1.05 -21.94
CA ALA A 206 5.15 1.06 -20.48
C ALA A 206 3.75 1.10 -19.87
N GLY A 207 2.86 1.97 -20.37
CA GLY A 207 1.48 2.05 -19.89
C GLY A 207 0.68 0.77 -20.13
N LEU A 208 0.78 0.19 -21.34
CA LEU A 208 0.10 -1.05 -21.70
C LEU A 208 0.63 -2.24 -20.88
N ALA A 209 1.95 -2.34 -20.71
CA ALA A 209 2.57 -3.37 -19.90
C ALA A 209 2.13 -3.23 -18.43
N PHE A 210 2.11 -2.01 -17.89
CA PHE A 210 1.66 -1.77 -16.51
C PHE A 210 0.18 -2.13 -16.32
N ALA A 211 -0.68 -1.83 -17.30
CA ALA A 211 -2.10 -2.18 -17.26
C ALA A 211 -2.35 -3.69 -17.08
N VAL A 212 -1.47 -4.54 -17.62
CA VAL A 212 -1.60 -6.01 -17.55
C VAL A 212 -0.79 -6.65 -16.42
N VAL A 213 -0.06 -5.89 -15.59
CA VAL A 213 0.62 -6.46 -14.41
C VAL A 213 -0.44 -6.92 -13.39
N PRO A 214 -0.36 -8.14 -12.81
CA PRO A 214 -1.34 -8.65 -11.85
C PRO A 214 -1.57 -7.71 -10.67
N ALA A 215 -0.49 -7.13 -10.13
CA ALA A 215 -0.56 -6.15 -9.04
C ALA A 215 -1.41 -4.91 -9.39
N THR A 216 -1.42 -4.46 -10.64
CA THR A 216 -2.26 -3.34 -11.10
C THR A 216 -3.75 -3.67 -10.94
N THR A 217 -4.16 -4.90 -11.30
CA THR A 217 -5.53 -5.35 -11.08
C THR A 217 -5.82 -5.54 -9.58
N ARG A 218 -4.92 -6.23 -8.86
CA ARG A 218 -5.08 -6.53 -7.41
C ARG A 218 -5.33 -5.27 -6.59
N TYR A 219 -4.45 -4.27 -6.73
CA TYR A 219 -4.49 -3.05 -5.92
C TYR A 219 -5.40 -1.96 -6.53
N GLY A 220 -5.75 -2.07 -7.81
CA GLY A 220 -6.84 -1.30 -8.39
C GLY A 220 -8.22 -1.73 -7.87
N GLN A 221 -8.36 -2.99 -7.46
CA GLN A 221 -9.57 -3.51 -6.84
C GLN A 221 -9.56 -3.43 -5.30
N GLU A 222 -8.66 -2.70 -4.66
CA GLU A 222 -8.63 -2.59 -3.19
C GLU A 222 -9.24 -1.30 -2.66
N ILE A 223 -9.93 -1.39 -1.53
CA ILE A 223 -10.36 -0.23 -0.73
C ILE A 223 -9.18 0.23 0.15
N ARG A 224 -8.03 0.51 -0.48
CA ARG A 224 -6.78 0.94 0.17
C ARG A 224 -6.08 2.05 -0.63
N PRO A 225 -5.24 2.90 0.00
CA PRO A 225 -4.68 4.08 -0.67
C PRO A 225 -3.52 3.78 -1.64
N TYR A 226 -3.15 2.51 -1.85
CA TYR A 226 -1.98 2.14 -2.66
C TYR A 226 -2.07 2.65 -4.11
N ALA A 227 -3.25 2.58 -4.72
CA ALA A 227 -3.50 3.10 -6.06
C ALA A 227 -3.27 4.63 -6.15
N PHE A 228 -3.68 5.37 -5.11
CA PHE A 228 -3.47 6.81 -5.03
C PHE A 228 -1.98 7.15 -4.88
N ALA A 229 -1.22 6.35 -4.13
CA ALA A 229 0.22 6.53 -4.01
C ALA A 229 0.94 6.38 -5.35
N VAL A 230 0.59 5.34 -6.14
CA VAL A 230 1.14 5.15 -7.49
C VAL A 230 0.80 6.35 -8.39
N ALA A 231 -0.45 6.80 -8.40
CA ALA A 231 -0.91 7.91 -9.22
C ALA A 231 -0.24 9.23 -8.84
N ALA A 232 -0.13 9.53 -7.54
CA ALA A 232 0.49 10.74 -7.02
C ALA A 232 1.99 10.78 -7.35
N VAL A 233 2.70 9.64 -7.21
CA VAL A 233 4.11 9.55 -7.57
C VAL A 233 4.33 9.77 -9.07
N LEU A 234 3.51 9.15 -9.92
CA LEU A 234 3.61 9.31 -11.37
C LEU A 234 3.28 10.73 -11.82
N LEU A 235 2.21 11.32 -11.27
CA LEU A 235 1.82 12.71 -11.52
C LEU A 235 2.94 13.66 -11.10
N SER A 236 3.47 13.51 -9.90
CA SER A 236 4.55 14.36 -9.37
C SER A 236 5.81 14.25 -10.22
N THR A 237 6.21 13.03 -10.60
CA THR A 237 7.38 12.79 -11.45
C THR A 237 7.19 13.38 -12.85
N LEU A 238 5.99 13.27 -13.43
CA LEU A 238 5.64 13.88 -14.71
C LEU A 238 5.65 15.41 -14.65
N LEU A 239 5.12 16.00 -13.57
CA LEU A 239 5.11 17.44 -13.34
C LEU A 239 6.53 17.98 -13.14
N LEU A 240 7.38 17.26 -12.41
CA LEU A 240 8.79 17.61 -12.25
C LEU A 240 9.51 17.55 -13.60
N ALA A 241 9.38 16.45 -14.34
CA ALA A 241 9.93 16.34 -15.69
C ALA A 241 9.44 17.49 -16.59
N ARG A 242 8.20 17.94 -16.40
CA ARG A 242 7.66 19.12 -17.10
C ARG A 242 8.31 20.43 -16.66
N ALA A 243 8.53 20.61 -15.36
CA ALA A 243 9.18 21.78 -14.80
C ALA A 243 10.63 21.91 -15.30
N LEU A 244 11.33 20.77 -15.46
CA LEU A 244 12.71 20.76 -15.96
C LEU A 244 12.82 21.17 -17.44
N ASP A 245 11.92 20.70 -18.31
CA ASP A 245 12.06 21.02 -19.75
C ASP A 245 11.38 22.34 -20.13
N LYS A 246 10.29 22.72 -19.45
CA LYS A 246 9.52 23.95 -19.71
C LYS A 246 9.12 24.61 -18.39
N PRO A 247 10.06 25.24 -17.67
CA PRO A 247 9.80 25.83 -16.37
C PRO A 247 8.73 26.92 -16.46
N SER A 248 7.77 26.87 -15.55
CA SER A 248 6.79 27.93 -15.37
C SER A 248 6.24 27.87 -13.96
N PHE A 249 5.81 29.02 -13.43
CA PHE A 249 5.21 29.10 -12.10
C PHE A 249 4.04 28.13 -11.92
N LYS A 250 3.16 28.01 -12.93
CA LYS A 250 2.00 27.10 -12.89
C LYS A 250 2.41 25.63 -12.73
N VAL A 251 3.48 25.19 -13.41
CA VAL A 251 3.95 23.80 -13.31
C VAL A 251 4.60 23.54 -11.95
N TRP A 252 5.34 24.51 -11.41
CA TRP A 252 5.90 24.41 -10.07
C TRP A 252 4.83 24.38 -8.98
N VAL A 253 3.79 25.21 -9.08
CA VAL A 253 2.63 25.15 -8.17
C VAL A 253 1.96 23.78 -8.25
N ALA A 254 1.71 23.25 -9.45
CA ALA A 254 1.14 21.92 -9.61
C ALA A 254 2.04 20.83 -9.01
N TYR A 255 3.36 20.92 -9.20
CA TYR A 255 4.32 20.01 -8.58
C TYR A 255 4.27 20.10 -7.05
N THR A 256 4.30 21.31 -6.48
CA THR A 256 4.17 21.53 -5.03
C THR A 256 2.89 20.92 -4.46
N LEU A 257 1.76 21.07 -5.14
CA LEU A 257 0.48 20.48 -4.72
C LEU A 257 0.44 18.95 -4.86
N SER A 258 1.27 18.35 -5.72
CA SER A 258 1.37 16.90 -5.85
C SER A 258 2.14 16.22 -4.71
N VAL A 259 3.06 16.95 -4.09
CA VAL A 259 3.91 16.46 -3.00
C VAL A 259 3.07 15.96 -1.80
N PRO A 260 2.12 16.71 -1.23
CA PRO A 260 1.31 16.20 -0.13
C PRO A 260 0.45 15.01 -0.52
N LEU A 261 0.00 14.91 -1.79
CA LEU A 261 -0.79 13.75 -2.26
C LEU A 261 -0.01 12.44 -2.14
N ILE A 262 1.31 12.47 -2.38
CA ILE A 262 2.17 11.29 -2.17
C ILE A 262 2.13 10.88 -0.69
N GLY A 263 2.31 11.85 0.22
CA GLY A 263 2.44 11.59 1.65
C GLY A 263 1.13 11.14 2.29
N TRP A 264 0.03 11.81 1.92
CA TRP A 264 -1.33 11.47 2.33
C TRP A 264 -1.82 10.13 1.80
N SER A 265 -1.24 9.64 0.69
CA SER A 265 -1.55 8.30 0.20
C SER A 265 -0.75 7.24 0.95
N HIS A 266 0.58 7.41 1.05
CA HIS A 266 1.42 6.51 1.81
C HIS A 266 2.78 7.13 2.16
N LEU A 267 3.16 7.16 3.43
CA LEU A 267 4.43 7.78 3.87
C LEU A 267 5.67 7.18 3.20
N ALA A 268 5.73 5.85 3.00
CA ALA A 268 6.86 5.22 2.30
C ALA A 268 7.06 5.75 0.87
N SER A 269 5.99 6.24 0.22
CA SER A 269 6.07 6.77 -1.14
C SER A 269 6.79 8.12 -1.24
N MET A 270 7.02 8.80 -0.11
CA MET A 270 7.89 9.98 -0.02
C MET A 270 9.33 9.70 -0.46
N ALA A 271 9.79 8.45 -0.41
CA ALA A 271 11.13 8.09 -0.86
C ALA A 271 11.39 8.41 -2.35
N VAL A 272 10.34 8.58 -3.17
CA VAL A 272 10.53 9.03 -4.57
C VAL A 272 11.14 10.43 -4.68
N LEU A 273 11.00 11.27 -3.66
CA LEU A 273 11.64 12.59 -3.63
C LEU A 273 13.18 12.49 -3.72
N GLY A 274 13.78 11.35 -3.36
CA GLY A 274 15.19 11.08 -3.61
C GLY A 274 15.51 10.99 -5.11
N ALA A 275 14.66 10.34 -5.91
CA ALA A 275 14.82 10.30 -7.37
C ALA A 275 14.61 11.68 -7.99
N HIS A 276 13.63 12.43 -7.49
CA HIS A 276 13.37 13.82 -7.92
C HIS A 276 14.56 14.73 -7.62
N LEU A 277 15.18 14.60 -6.45
CA LEU A 277 16.40 15.31 -6.09
C LEU A 277 17.53 15.01 -7.08
N VAL A 278 17.73 13.74 -7.47
CA VAL A 278 18.74 13.39 -8.48
C VAL A 278 18.44 14.04 -9.84
N MET A 279 17.17 14.07 -10.28
CA MET A 279 16.79 14.78 -11.51
C MET A 279 17.18 16.27 -11.44
N ILE A 280 16.98 16.90 -10.28
CA ILE A 280 17.33 18.29 -10.03
C ILE A 280 18.85 18.51 -10.00
N LEU A 281 19.61 17.62 -9.36
CA LEU A 281 21.07 17.71 -9.33
C LEU A 281 21.67 17.61 -10.73
N ILE A 282 21.13 16.73 -11.59
CA ILE A 282 21.52 16.64 -12.99
C ILE A 282 21.22 17.93 -13.74
N ALA A 283 20.00 18.49 -13.59
CA ALA A 283 19.62 19.76 -14.24
C ALA A 283 20.47 20.94 -13.76
N ARG A 284 20.78 21.01 -12.46
CA ARG A 284 21.68 22.03 -11.89
C ARG A 284 23.10 21.93 -12.44
N ARG A 285 23.64 20.71 -12.59
CA ARG A 285 24.96 20.49 -13.21
C ARG A 285 25.00 20.92 -14.68
N ALA A 286 23.85 20.85 -15.36
CA ALA A 286 23.69 21.37 -16.72
C ALA A 286 23.48 22.91 -16.79
N GLY A 287 23.52 23.62 -15.65
CA GLY A 287 23.53 25.09 -15.59
C GLY A 287 22.27 25.74 -14.99
N ASP A 288 21.16 25.01 -14.82
CA ASP A 288 19.91 25.59 -14.28
C ASP A 288 19.92 25.61 -12.75
N LYS A 289 20.44 26.68 -12.16
CA LYS A 289 20.49 26.85 -10.70
C LYS A 289 19.12 27.19 -10.08
N ILE A 290 18.21 27.80 -10.84
CA ILE A 290 16.90 28.26 -10.36
C ILE A 290 16.03 27.04 -10.03
N VAL A 291 16.12 26.00 -10.84
CA VAL A 291 15.38 24.75 -10.66
C VAL A 291 15.58 24.13 -9.27
N GLY A 292 16.79 24.27 -8.72
CA GLY A 292 17.12 23.75 -7.40
C GLY A 292 16.45 24.51 -6.26
N TRP A 293 16.38 25.84 -6.36
CA TRP A 293 15.68 26.67 -5.39
C TRP A 293 14.17 26.47 -5.46
N ALA A 294 13.63 26.38 -6.68
CA ALA A 294 12.21 26.09 -6.90
C ALA A 294 11.82 24.71 -6.32
N TYR A 295 12.66 23.69 -6.52
CA TYR A 295 12.47 22.37 -5.93
C TYR A 295 12.51 22.40 -4.40
N ALA A 296 13.51 23.05 -3.82
CA ALA A 296 13.63 23.17 -2.37
C ALA A 296 12.39 23.87 -1.77
N ALA A 297 11.95 24.99 -2.36
CA ALA A 297 10.75 25.70 -1.93
C ALA A 297 9.48 24.84 -2.07
N ALA A 298 9.33 24.14 -3.20
CA ALA A 298 8.19 23.25 -3.45
C ALA A 298 8.13 22.08 -2.44
N CYS A 299 9.26 21.42 -2.19
CA CYS A 299 9.34 20.32 -1.24
C CYS A 299 9.09 20.80 0.19
N THR A 300 9.69 21.92 0.61
CA THR A 300 9.44 22.48 1.94
C THR A 300 7.96 22.80 2.13
N LEU A 301 7.34 23.53 1.19
CA LEU A 301 5.92 23.89 1.28
C LEU A 301 5.01 22.66 1.25
N GLY A 302 5.30 21.69 0.37
CA GLY A 302 4.54 20.44 0.30
C GLY A 302 4.66 19.60 1.58
N MET A 303 5.84 19.57 2.19
CA MET A 303 6.08 18.82 3.43
C MET A 303 5.40 19.42 4.65
N CYS A 304 5.15 20.73 4.68
CA CYS A 304 4.35 21.35 5.75
C CYS A 304 2.98 20.69 5.95
N PHE A 305 2.39 20.12 4.89
CA PHE A 305 1.08 19.43 4.95
C PHE A 305 1.17 17.96 5.36
N VAL A 306 2.36 17.35 5.31
CA VAL A 306 2.57 15.92 5.60
C VAL A 306 3.21 15.72 6.96
N ILE A 307 4.10 16.63 7.38
CA ILE A 307 4.85 16.54 8.63
C ILE A 307 3.95 16.33 9.86
N PRO A 308 2.85 17.07 10.07
CA PRO A 308 2.01 16.86 11.25
C PRO A 308 1.47 15.42 11.34
N MET A 309 0.99 14.89 10.23
CA MET A 309 0.51 13.51 10.13
C MET A 309 1.63 12.49 10.35
N ALA A 310 2.82 12.72 9.77
CA ALA A 310 3.97 11.84 9.92
C ALA A 310 4.50 11.80 11.36
N VAL A 311 4.54 12.96 12.03
CA VAL A 311 4.99 13.08 13.42
C VAL A 311 4.00 12.37 14.35
N SER A 312 2.71 12.65 14.23
CA SER A 312 1.68 11.98 15.04
C SER A 312 1.62 10.47 14.76
N GLY A 313 1.78 10.06 13.50
CA GLY A 313 1.74 8.65 13.10
C GLY A 313 2.94 7.85 13.56
N SER A 314 4.10 8.47 13.79
CA SER A 314 5.28 7.77 14.28
C SER A 314 5.05 7.15 15.68
N GLY A 315 4.28 7.84 16.53
CA GLY A 315 3.84 7.34 17.84
C GLY A 315 2.82 6.19 17.78
N GLN A 316 2.23 5.92 16.60
CA GLN A 316 1.23 4.87 16.38
C GLN A 316 1.81 3.64 15.65
N SER A 317 3.09 3.68 15.26
CA SER A 317 3.75 2.63 14.46
C SER A 317 3.75 1.23 15.13
N GLY A 318 3.58 1.13 16.45
CA GLY A 318 3.48 -0.14 17.17
C GLY A 318 2.35 -1.06 16.67
N GLN A 319 1.31 -0.49 16.04
CA GLN A 319 0.22 -1.22 15.36
C GLN A 319 0.69 -2.23 14.33
N ILE A 320 1.79 -1.91 13.65
CA ILE A 320 2.37 -2.69 12.55
C ILE A 320 3.69 -3.33 12.95
N ALA A 321 4.00 -3.40 14.26
CA ALA A 321 5.26 -3.94 14.76
C ALA A 321 5.48 -5.43 14.45
N TRP A 322 4.41 -6.15 14.11
CA TRP A 322 4.49 -7.52 13.61
C TRP A 322 5.23 -7.63 12.27
N ASN A 323 5.38 -6.53 11.53
CA ASN A 323 6.00 -6.51 10.20
C ASN A 323 7.52 -6.22 10.28
N ASN A 324 8.28 -7.19 10.79
CA ASN A 324 9.74 -7.17 10.77
C ASN A 324 10.26 -8.11 9.67
N PRO A 325 10.84 -7.59 8.57
CA PRO A 325 11.21 -8.40 7.43
C PRO A 325 12.44 -9.26 7.72
N VAL A 326 12.44 -10.45 7.16
CA VAL A 326 13.59 -11.35 7.11
C VAL A 326 14.16 -11.40 5.69
N LEU A 327 15.31 -12.05 5.51
CA LEU A 327 15.95 -12.19 4.19
C LEU A 327 15.00 -12.81 3.14
N LYS A 328 14.14 -13.74 3.56
CA LYS A 328 13.13 -14.35 2.69
C LYS A 328 12.16 -13.32 2.10
N ASP A 329 11.78 -12.29 2.86
CA ASP A 329 10.88 -11.23 2.35
C ASP A 329 11.54 -10.41 1.25
N LEU A 330 12.86 -10.21 1.34
CA LEU A 330 13.63 -9.55 0.28
C LEU A 330 13.72 -10.43 -0.98
N ILE A 331 13.87 -11.75 -0.80
CA ILE A 331 13.85 -12.72 -1.90
C ILE A 331 12.47 -12.77 -2.56
N ASP A 332 11.38 -12.78 -1.79
CA ASP A 332 10.02 -12.85 -2.31
C ASP A 332 9.47 -11.48 -2.76
N PHE A 333 10.16 -10.38 -2.45
CA PHE A 333 9.74 -9.02 -2.78
C PHE A 333 9.37 -8.85 -4.27
N PRO A 334 10.18 -9.29 -5.26
CA PRO A 334 9.82 -9.22 -6.67
C PRO A 334 8.49 -9.91 -6.99
N LYS A 335 8.29 -11.15 -6.52
CA LYS A 335 7.05 -11.90 -6.71
C LYS A 335 5.87 -11.13 -6.15
N ASN A 336 6.00 -10.62 -4.93
CA ASN A 336 4.91 -9.93 -4.24
C ASN A 336 4.62 -8.53 -4.82
N LEU A 337 5.63 -7.87 -5.40
CA LEU A 337 5.48 -6.58 -6.07
C LEU A 337 4.71 -6.70 -7.38
N PHE A 338 4.98 -7.74 -8.18
CA PHE A 338 4.35 -7.94 -9.49
C PHE A 338 3.18 -8.93 -9.47
N GLY A 339 3.03 -9.71 -8.40
CA GLY A 339 2.02 -10.76 -8.22
C GLY A 339 2.43 -12.14 -8.76
N SER A 340 3.54 -12.27 -9.50
CA SER A 340 4.02 -13.54 -10.03
C SER A 340 5.51 -13.48 -10.39
N TRP A 341 6.25 -14.57 -10.15
CA TRP A 341 7.62 -14.73 -10.63
C TRP A 341 7.72 -14.68 -12.16
N ALA A 342 6.73 -15.23 -12.86
CA ALA A 342 6.67 -15.24 -14.33
C ALA A 342 6.56 -13.83 -14.93
N VAL A 343 6.11 -12.85 -14.13
CA VAL A 343 6.05 -11.43 -14.49
C VAL A 343 7.26 -10.67 -13.95
N ALA A 344 7.61 -10.91 -12.67
CA ALA A 344 8.68 -10.19 -11.99
C ALA A 344 10.05 -10.37 -12.66
N VAL A 345 10.44 -11.62 -12.96
CA VAL A 345 11.75 -11.93 -13.55
C VAL A 345 11.95 -11.23 -14.90
N PRO A 346 11.08 -11.39 -15.91
CA PRO A 346 11.30 -10.73 -17.20
C PRO A 346 11.23 -9.21 -17.10
N VAL A 347 10.30 -8.65 -16.30
CA VAL A 347 10.19 -7.19 -16.13
C VAL A 347 11.44 -6.61 -15.46
N MET A 348 11.96 -7.23 -14.40
CA MET A 348 13.16 -6.74 -13.72
C MET A 348 14.43 -6.98 -14.53
N ALA A 349 14.56 -8.12 -15.24
CA ALA A 349 15.69 -8.37 -16.13
C ALA A 349 15.75 -7.35 -17.27
N LEU A 350 14.61 -7.11 -17.95
CA LEU A 350 14.52 -6.08 -18.98
C LEU A 350 14.68 -4.67 -18.40
N GLY A 351 14.20 -4.42 -17.18
CA GLY A 351 14.38 -3.15 -16.49
C GLY A 351 15.85 -2.86 -16.16
N ALA A 352 16.59 -3.86 -15.68
CA ALA A 352 18.03 -3.76 -15.45
C ALA A 352 18.77 -3.51 -16.76
N LEU A 353 18.39 -4.20 -17.85
CA LEU A 353 18.92 -3.93 -19.18
C LEU A 353 18.56 -2.51 -19.66
N GLY A 354 17.36 -2.04 -19.34
CA GLY A 354 16.87 -0.71 -19.67
C GLY A 354 17.70 0.42 -19.05
N LEU A 355 18.36 0.18 -17.91
CA LEU A 355 19.26 1.16 -17.29
C LEU A 355 20.42 1.54 -18.21
N PHE A 356 20.98 0.57 -18.94
CA PHE A 356 22.06 0.84 -19.91
C PHE A 356 21.60 1.71 -21.09
N PHE A 357 20.30 1.67 -21.41
CA PHE A 357 19.71 2.45 -22.49
C PHE A 357 19.10 3.79 -22.04
N ALA A 358 19.02 4.03 -20.73
CA ALA A 358 18.35 5.19 -20.17
C ALA A 358 19.22 6.47 -20.10
N GLY A 359 20.53 6.35 -20.37
CA GLY A 359 21.48 7.48 -20.39
C GLY A 359 21.41 8.32 -19.12
N ARG A 360 21.30 9.65 -19.25
CA ARG A 360 21.17 10.58 -18.10
C ARG A 360 19.94 10.33 -17.20
N ARG A 361 18.95 9.56 -17.66
CA ARG A 361 17.75 9.20 -16.88
C ARG A 361 17.92 7.91 -16.08
N ALA A 362 19.00 7.15 -16.29
CA ALA A 362 19.24 5.88 -15.60
C ALA A 362 19.35 6.07 -14.08
N LEU A 363 20.16 7.02 -13.61
CA LEU A 363 20.39 7.21 -12.18
C LEU A 363 19.11 7.61 -11.40
N PRO A 364 18.29 8.60 -11.83
CA PRO A 364 17.01 8.87 -11.19
C PRO A 364 16.08 7.65 -11.11
N LEU A 365 15.97 6.87 -12.19
CA LEU A 365 15.10 5.68 -12.24
C LEU A 365 15.64 4.55 -11.35
N ALA A 366 16.97 4.36 -11.30
CA ALA A 366 17.60 3.43 -10.38
C ALA A 366 17.36 3.83 -8.92
N VAL A 367 17.47 5.11 -8.59
CA VAL A 367 17.16 5.62 -7.23
C VAL A 367 15.70 5.40 -6.88
N TRP A 368 14.76 5.65 -7.81
CA TRP A 368 13.34 5.36 -7.57
C TRP A 368 13.09 3.88 -7.29
N ILE A 369 13.80 2.98 -7.96
CA ILE A 369 13.65 1.53 -7.77
C ILE A 369 14.31 1.02 -6.48
N VAL A 370 15.49 1.53 -6.13
CA VAL A 370 16.34 0.97 -5.08
C VAL A 370 16.13 1.66 -3.73
N LEU A 371 16.01 2.99 -3.71
CA LEU A 371 15.96 3.74 -2.46
C LEU A 371 14.75 3.35 -1.60
N PRO A 372 13.51 3.24 -2.13
CA PRO A 372 12.37 2.88 -1.29
C PRO A 372 12.44 1.51 -0.60
N PRO A 373 12.68 0.38 -1.30
CA PRO A 373 12.79 -0.92 -0.64
C PRO A 373 13.99 -0.95 0.31
N LEU A 374 15.12 -0.34 -0.05
CA LEU A 374 16.30 -0.30 0.82
C LEU A 374 16.02 0.49 2.10
N ALA A 375 15.45 1.70 1.98
CA ALA A 375 15.16 2.55 3.12
C ALA A 375 14.17 1.85 4.06
N THR A 376 13.05 1.34 3.52
CA THR A 376 12.03 0.66 4.34
C THR A 376 12.53 -0.63 4.98
N TYR A 377 13.43 -1.38 4.33
CA TYR A 377 14.06 -2.57 4.91
C TYR A 377 15.02 -2.22 6.05
N VAL A 378 15.90 -1.24 5.83
CA VAL A 378 16.90 -0.82 6.83
C VAL A 378 16.23 -0.19 8.05
N THR A 379 15.15 0.57 7.86
CA THR A 379 14.39 1.18 8.97
C THR A 379 13.27 0.29 9.51
N ALA A 380 13.20 -0.98 9.11
CA ALA A 380 12.05 -1.82 9.44
C ALA A 380 11.91 -2.05 10.95
N ALA A 381 13.03 -2.14 11.67
CA ALA A 381 13.03 -2.30 13.13
C ALA A 381 12.38 -1.14 13.91
N GLN A 382 12.23 0.03 13.27
CA GLN A 382 11.60 1.20 13.87
C GLN A 382 10.24 1.51 13.23
N LEU A 383 10.20 1.50 11.89
CA LEU A 383 9.05 1.98 11.13
C LEU A 383 8.14 0.87 10.63
N HIS A 384 8.63 -0.37 10.53
CA HIS A 384 7.87 -1.53 10.08
C HIS A 384 7.19 -1.35 8.70
N LEU A 385 7.80 -0.55 7.81
CA LEU A 385 7.22 -0.16 6.52
C LEU A 385 7.64 -1.05 5.34
N PHE A 386 8.45 -2.09 5.56
CA PHE A 386 8.84 -2.99 4.48
C PHE A 386 7.70 -3.98 4.19
N LEU A 387 6.81 -3.58 3.28
CA LEU A 387 5.75 -4.44 2.73
C LEU A 387 5.67 -4.21 1.21
N PRO A 388 5.58 -5.27 0.40
CA PRO A 388 5.51 -5.13 -1.06
C PRO A 388 4.40 -4.18 -1.54
N ARG A 389 3.23 -4.20 -0.89
CA ARG A 389 2.10 -3.29 -1.19
C ARG A 389 2.40 -1.82 -0.90
N TYR A 390 3.25 -1.51 0.08
CA TYR A 390 3.66 -0.15 0.43
C TYR A 390 4.67 0.42 -0.60
N LEU A 391 5.34 -0.48 -1.32
CA LEU A 391 6.38 -0.18 -2.30
C LEU A 391 5.87 -0.30 -3.74
N LEU A 392 4.55 -0.48 -3.94
CA LEU A 392 3.92 -0.63 -5.24
C LEU A 392 4.24 0.52 -6.22
N PHE A 393 4.44 1.73 -5.69
CA PHE A 393 4.82 2.92 -6.46
C PHE A 393 6.19 2.83 -7.14
N THR A 394 6.99 1.79 -6.86
CA THR A 394 8.26 1.50 -7.55
C THR A 394 8.08 0.66 -8.82
N ALA A 395 6.99 -0.12 -8.93
CA ALA A 395 6.71 -0.97 -10.09
C ALA A 395 6.65 -0.20 -11.43
N PRO A 396 6.09 1.03 -11.51
CA PRO A 396 6.09 1.79 -12.76
C PRO A 396 7.48 2.07 -13.32
N ALA A 397 8.48 2.31 -12.47
CA ALA A 397 9.85 2.59 -12.91
C ALA A 397 10.50 1.35 -13.55
N TRP A 398 10.28 0.17 -12.95
CA TRP A 398 10.70 -1.11 -13.53
C TRP A 398 10.06 -1.35 -14.90
N VAL A 399 8.74 -1.18 -14.99
CA VAL A 399 8.00 -1.39 -16.24
C VAL A 399 8.42 -0.39 -17.31
N LEU A 400 8.69 0.87 -16.94
CA LEU A 400 9.20 1.89 -17.86
C LEU A 400 10.57 1.51 -18.43
N LEU A 401 11.51 1.09 -17.58
CA LEU A 401 12.84 0.66 -18.04
C LEU A 401 12.76 -0.59 -18.91
N ALA A 402 11.89 -1.54 -18.58
CA ALA A 402 11.65 -2.72 -19.40
C ALA A 402 11.13 -2.32 -20.80
N ALA A 403 10.18 -1.38 -20.86
CA ALA A 403 9.69 -0.85 -22.13
C ALA A 403 10.79 -0.13 -22.93
N VAL A 404 11.67 0.62 -22.27
CA VAL A 404 12.84 1.24 -22.91
C VAL A 404 13.75 0.18 -23.52
N ALA A 405 14.07 -0.89 -22.78
CA ALA A 405 14.90 -1.98 -23.30
C ALA A 405 14.28 -2.65 -24.54
N VAL A 406 13.00 -3.01 -24.47
CA VAL A 406 12.28 -3.63 -25.59
C VAL A 406 12.30 -2.72 -26.82
N VAL A 407 11.99 -1.43 -26.65
CA VAL A 407 11.98 -0.47 -27.78
C VAL A 407 13.37 -0.28 -28.38
N ARG A 408 14.45 -0.31 -27.57
CA ARG A 408 15.81 -0.20 -28.10
C ARG A 408 16.26 -1.47 -28.83
N ILE A 409 15.95 -2.65 -28.31
CA ILE A 409 16.29 -3.93 -28.95
C ILE A 409 15.51 -4.11 -30.27
N ALA A 410 14.23 -3.71 -30.28
CA ALA A 410 13.39 -3.75 -31.47
C ALA A 410 13.85 -2.78 -32.59
N GLY A 411 14.75 -1.84 -32.29
CA GLY A 411 15.25 -0.84 -33.23
C GLY A 411 14.23 0.28 -33.53
N PRO A 412 14.56 1.21 -34.46
CA PRO A 412 13.67 2.34 -34.80
C PRO A 412 12.38 1.85 -35.48
N VAL A 413 11.31 1.71 -34.69
CA VAL A 413 10.02 1.19 -35.16
C VAL A 413 9.19 2.26 -35.92
N ALA A 414 9.51 3.55 -35.74
CA ALA A 414 8.99 4.68 -36.53
C ALA A 414 9.94 5.91 -36.46
N GLY A 415 9.85 6.84 -37.42
CA GLY A 415 10.60 8.11 -37.45
C GLY A 415 11.68 8.22 -38.54
N ALA A 416 12.25 9.42 -38.73
CA ALA A 416 13.19 9.75 -39.81
C ALA A 416 14.52 8.96 -39.77
N LYS A 417 14.94 8.49 -38.59
CA LYS A 417 16.13 7.63 -38.41
C LYS A 417 15.89 6.16 -38.78
N ALA A 418 14.66 5.78 -39.12
CA ALA A 418 14.40 4.46 -39.65
C ALA A 418 14.75 4.48 -41.15
N GLY A 419 15.97 4.08 -41.51
CA GLY A 419 16.47 4.11 -42.89
C GLY A 419 15.62 3.33 -43.90
N THR A 420 15.92 3.47 -45.19
CA THR A 420 15.11 2.95 -46.32
C THR A 420 15.14 1.41 -46.46
N GLY A 421 16.10 0.70 -45.85
CA GLY A 421 16.13 -0.77 -45.77
C GLY A 421 15.26 -1.40 -44.66
N ALA A 422 14.37 -0.62 -44.04
CA ALA A 422 13.78 -0.90 -42.73
C ALA A 422 12.40 -1.55 -42.71
N ALA A 423 11.78 -1.95 -43.83
CA ALA A 423 10.43 -2.55 -43.77
C ALA A 423 10.43 -3.87 -42.97
N ALA A 424 11.37 -4.78 -43.26
CA ALA A 424 11.49 -6.07 -42.56
C ALA A 424 11.95 -5.90 -41.10
N ARG A 425 12.90 -4.98 -40.83
CA ARG A 425 13.36 -4.69 -39.46
C ARG A 425 12.32 -3.98 -38.61
N ARG A 426 11.50 -3.08 -39.19
CA ARG A 426 10.35 -2.45 -38.50
C ARG A 426 9.24 -3.47 -38.23
N GLY A 427 8.98 -4.36 -39.18
CA GLY A 427 8.05 -5.48 -38.99
C GLY A 427 8.49 -6.38 -37.84
N LEU A 428 9.76 -6.80 -37.83
CA LEU A 428 10.33 -7.58 -36.74
C LEU A 428 10.28 -6.84 -35.39
N GLY A 429 10.57 -5.54 -35.37
CA GLY A 429 10.47 -4.72 -34.15
C GLY A 429 9.05 -4.64 -33.57
N TRP A 430 8.04 -4.43 -34.41
CA TRP A 430 6.63 -4.46 -33.99
C TRP A 430 6.22 -5.86 -33.53
N VAL A 431 6.67 -6.92 -34.21
CA VAL A 431 6.43 -8.31 -33.79
C VAL A 431 7.04 -8.58 -32.42
N LEU A 432 8.26 -8.12 -32.15
CA LEU A 432 8.90 -8.28 -30.85
C LEU A 432 8.18 -7.50 -29.74
N VAL A 433 7.75 -6.27 -30.01
CA VAL A 433 6.94 -5.48 -29.06
C VAL A 433 5.60 -6.16 -28.79
N ALA A 434 4.91 -6.61 -29.84
CA ALA A 434 3.63 -7.31 -29.71
C ALA A 434 3.79 -8.64 -28.97
N ALA A 435 4.83 -9.41 -29.28
CA ALA A 435 5.15 -10.66 -28.60
C ALA A 435 5.50 -10.44 -27.12
N ALA A 436 6.24 -9.37 -26.79
CA ALA A 436 6.54 -9.01 -25.41
C ALA A 436 5.28 -8.65 -24.62
N VAL A 437 4.39 -7.82 -25.18
CA VAL A 437 3.11 -7.47 -24.54
C VAL A 437 2.20 -8.68 -24.41
N ALA A 438 2.06 -9.48 -25.48
CA ALA A 438 1.23 -10.67 -25.48
C ALA A 438 1.74 -11.73 -24.50
N GLY A 439 3.07 -11.94 -24.47
CA GLY A 439 3.73 -12.83 -23.52
C GLY A 439 3.54 -12.39 -22.08
N LEU A 440 3.73 -11.09 -21.79
CA LEU A 440 3.48 -10.52 -20.47
C LEU A 440 2.00 -10.69 -20.07
N ALA A 441 1.07 -10.31 -20.95
CA ALA A 441 -0.36 -10.45 -20.70
C ALA A 441 -0.75 -11.91 -20.43
N PHE A 442 -0.23 -12.85 -21.21
CA PHE A 442 -0.47 -14.28 -21.03
C PHE A 442 0.05 -14.78 -19.67
N GLN A 443 1.28 -14.41 -19.29
CA GLN A 443 1.86 -14.78 -17.99
C GLN A 443 1.17 -14.09 -16.81
N SER A 444 0.54 -12.94 -17.05
CA SER A 444 -0.26 -12.23 -16.06
C SER A 444 -1.64 -12.83 -15.84
N LEU A 445 -2.20 -13.59 -16.78
CA LEU A 445 -3.57 -14.12 -16.70
C LEU A 445 -3.85 -14.94 -15.43
N PRO A 446 -2.97 -15.88 -14.99
CA PRO A 446 -3.20 -16.60 -13.74
C PRO A 446 -3.29 -15.67 -12.53
N GLY A 447 -2.37 -14.70 -12.44
CA GLY A 447 -2.37 -13.71 -11.36
C GLY A 447 -3.64 -12.86 -11.39
N ILE A 448 -4.04 -12.33 -12.56
CA ILE A 448 -5.28 -11.55 -12.74
C ILE A 448 -6.53 -12.37 -12.40
N ARG A 449 -6.51 -13.70 -12.60
CA ARG A 449 -7.62 -14.58 -12.18
C ARG A 449 -7.62 -14.77 -10.67
N GLU A 450 -6.46 -14.97 -10.07
CA GLU A 450 -6.29 -15.11 -8.62
C GLU A 450 -6.76 -13.85 -7.87
N THR A 451 -6.53 -12.65 -8.40
CA THR A 451 -7.01 -11.40 -7.78
C THR A 451 -8.53 -11.31 -7.64
N ARG A 452 -9.28 -12.12 -8.40
CA ARG A 452 -10.75 -12.14 -8.40
C ARG A 452 -11.32 -13.13 -7.39
N GLN A 453 -10.47 -13.96 -6.79
CA GLN A 453 -10.85 -14.86 -5.71
C GLN A 453 -10.70 -14.14 -4.37
N ASN A 454 -11.32 -14.71 -3.33
CA ASN A 454 -11.06 -14.26 -1.96
C ASN A 454 -9.56 -14.42 -1.67
N ALA A 455 -8.98 -13.46 -0.96
CA ALA A 455 -7.56 -13.51 -0.68
C ALA A 455 -7.23 -14.77 0.15
N LEU A 456 -6.15 -15.45 -0.22
CA LEU A 456 -5.67 -16.66 0.47
C LEU A 456 -5.49 -16.36 1.96
N GLY A 457 -6.01 -17.25 2.81
CA GLY A 457 -5.95 -17.09 4.27
C GLY A 457 -7.04 -16.20 4.87
N GLU A 458 -7.86 -15.52 4.07
CA GLU A 458 -8.97 -14.72 4.60
C GLU A 458 -10.20 -15.61 4.90
N PRO A 459 -10.79 -15.51 6.11
CA PRO A 459 -11.97 -16.27 6.50
C PRO A 459 -13.22 -15.96 5.67
N ASP A 460 -14.04 -16.96 5.37
CA ASP A 460 -15.33 -16.79 4.66
C ASP A 460 -16.43 -16.21 5.57
N PHE A 461 -16.31 -14.92 5.88
CA PHE A 461 -17.28 -14.17 6.69
C PHE A 461 -18.62 -13.98 5.97
N ARG A 462 -18.61 -13.78 4.65
CA ARG A 462 -19.84 -13.69 3.85
C ARG A 462 -20.64 -14.98 3.93
N GLY A 463 -20.00 -16.14 3.76
CA GLY A 463 -20.65 -17.43 3.93
C GLY A 463 -21.15 -17.66 5.35
N ALA A 464 -20.40 -17.23 6.36
CA ALA A 464 -20.84 -17.28 7.75
C ALA A 464 -22.10 -16.44 8.00
N ALA A 465 -22.14 -15.21 7.48
CA ALA A 465 -23.28 -14.31 7.59
C ALA A 465 -24.53 -14.90 6.93
N GLN A 466 -24.42 -15.44 5.71
CA GLN A 466 -25.54 -16.09 5.01
C GLN A 466 -26.13 -17.26 5.81
N LEU A 467 -25.28 -18.05 6.49
CA LEU A 467 -25.74 -19.16 7.33
C LEU A 467 -26.43 -18.68 8.61
N ILE A 468 -25.95 -17.57 9.18
CA ILE A 468 -26.59 -16.93 10.34
C ILE A 468 -27.95 -16.37 9.90
N GLU A 469 -28.01 -15.57 8.85
CA GLU A 469 -29.25 -14.98 8.32
C GLU A 469 -30.32 -16.05 8.03
N ALA A 470 -29.91 -17.19 7.45
CA ALA A 470 -30.82 -18.30 7.15
C ALA A 470 -31.27 -19.10 8.39
N GLY A 471 -30.54 -19.04 9.51
CA GLY A 471 -30.76 -19.91 10.67
C GLY A 471 -31.03 -19.21 12.00
N GLN A 472 -30.93 -17.88 12.02
CA GLN A 472 -31.06 -17.09 13.23
C GLN A 472 -32.50 -17.02 13.72
N LYS A 473 -32.66 -16.85 15.03
CA LYS A 473 -33.94 -16.53 15.66
C LYS A 473 -33.82 -15.21 16.40
N LYS A 474 -34.96 -14.54 16.62
CA LYS A 474 -35.01 -13.33 17.42
C LYS A 474 -34.44 -13.59 18.82
N GLY A 475 -33.44 -12.81 19.22
CA GLY A 475 -32.76 -12.97 20.51
C GLY A 475 -31.52 -13.86 20.49
N ASP A 476 -31.15 -14.44 19.35
CA ASP A 476 -29.85 -15.08 19.19
C ASP A 476 -28.72 -14.06 19.49
N GLY A 477 -27.66 -14.54 20.13
CA GLY A 477 -26.43 -13.78 20.33
C GLY A 477 -25.32 -14.22 19.38
N ILE A 478 -24.31 -13.38 19.20
CA ILE A 478 -23.07 -13.69 18.49
C ILE A 478 -21.86 -13.46 19.40
N VAL A 479 -20.86 -14.32 19.27
CA VAL A 479 -19.57 -14.25 19.99
C VAL A 479 -18.44 -14.63 19.04
N PHE A 480 -17.23 -14.17 19.35
CA PHE A 480 -16.07 -14.28 18.47
C PHE A 480 -14.90 -15.01 19.16
N SER A 481 -14.12 -15.75 18.39
CA SER A 481 -12.90 -16.42 18.89
C SER A 481 -11.82 -16.51 17.83
N GLY A 482 -10.74 -15.77 18.03
CA GLY A 482 -9.62 -15.73 17.10
C GLY A 482 -9.02 -14.33 16.99
N VAL A 483 -8.30 -14.11 15.88
CA VAL A 483 -7.41 -12.95 15.69
C VAL A 483 -7.62 -12.27 14.34
N MET A 484 -8.61 -12.70 13.55
CA MET A 484 -8.80 -12.25 12.16
C MET A 484 -9.85 -11.14 12.00
N SER A 485 -10.09 -10.35 13.06
CA SER A 485 -10.99 -9.19 13.06
C SER A 485 -12.46 -9.54 12.76
N GLU A 486 -12.89 -10.71 13.23
CA GLU A 486 -14.18 -11.35 13.02
C GLU A 486 -15.35 -10.42 13.33
N ARG A 487 -15.24 -9.67 14.44
CA ARG A 487 -16.29 -8.74 14.88
C ARG A 487 -16.58 -7.67 13.82
N ARG A 488 -15.54 -7.08 13.22
CA ARG A 488 -15.69 -6.03 12.20
C ARG A 488 -16.18 -6.62 10.87
N ALA A 489 -15.68 -7.81 10.53
CA ALA A 489 -16.12 -8.51 9.34
C ALA A 489 -17.61 -8.87 9.40
N MET A 490 -18.05 -9.46 10.51
CA MET A 490 -19.45 -9.81 10.71
C MET A 490 -20.36 -8.60 10.85
N ASP A 491 -19.87 -7.48 11.42
CA ASP A 491 -20.63 -6.23 11.44
C ASP A 491 -20.87 -5.70 10.01
N TYR A 492 -19.89 -5.81 9.11
CA TYR A 492 -20.06 -5.49 7.69
C TYR A 492 -21.03 -6.44 6.99
N GLU A 493 -20.80 -7.76 7.08
CA GLU A 493 -21.60 -8.73 6.34
C GLU A 493 -23.06 -8.76 6.82
N LEU A 494 -23.34 -8.48 8.10
CA LEU A 494 -24.68 -8.40 8.68
C LEU A 494 -25.25 -6.98 8.76
N ARG A 495 -24.62 -5.97 8.13
CA ARG A 495 -25.00 -4.55 8.29
C ARG A 495 -26.43 -4.20 7.85
N ASN A 496 -26.95 -4.94 6.87
CA ASN A 496 -28.28 -4.71 6.31
C ASN A 496 -29.37 -5.56 7.00
N ASP A 497 -28.98 -6.40 7.96
CA ASP A 497 -29.88 -7.27 8.69
C ASP A 497 -30.34 -6.62 10.00
N ALA A 498 -31.57 -6.12 10.01
CA ALA A 498 -32.20 -5.53 11.19
C ALA A 498 -32.45 -6.56 12.32
N GLY A 499 -32.47 -7.86 11.99
CA GLY A 499 -32.67 -8.97 12.91
C GLY A 499 -31.37 -9.60 13.42
N ARG A 500 -30.20 -9.06 13.02
CA ARG A 500 -28.88 -9.66 13.27
C ARG A 500 -28.66 -10.02 14.74
N PRO A 501 -27.90 -11.09 15.04
CA PRO A 501 -27.71 -11.52 16.42
C PRO A 501 -26.97 -10.45 17.21
N ARG A 502 -27.33 -10.30 18.48
CA ARG A 502 -26.69 -9.31 19.35
C ARG A 502 -25.31 -9.79 19.73
N ASP A 503 -24.31 -8.92 19.63
CA ASP A 503 -22.99 -9.18 20.18
C ASP A 503 -23.06 -9.31 21.71
N SER A 504 -22.97 -10.56 22.21
CA SER A 504 -23.31 -10.87 23.59
C SER A 504 -22.18 -10.57 24.58
N LEU A 505 -20.94 -10.47 24.09
CA LEU A 505 -19.77 -10.23 24.94
C LEU A 505 -19.21 -8.82 24.80
N MET A 506 -19.76 -7.99 23.90
CA MET A 506 -19.36 -6.58 23.81
C MET A 506 -19.76 -5.79 25.06
N TYR A 507 -18.77 -5.37 25.85
CA TYR A 507 -18.98 -4.51 27.02
C TYR A 507 -18.75 -3.03 26.71
N ARG A 508 -17.68 -2.72 25.98
CA ARG A 508 -17.48 -1.39 25.39
C ARG A 508 -17.25 -1.51 23.89
N THR A 509 -17.84 -0.60 23.15
CA THR A 509 -17.76 -0.57 21.69
C THR A 509 -16.38 -0.09 21.21
N PRO A 510 -15.98 -0.43 19.97
CA PRO A 510 -14.77 0.12 19.37
C PRO A 510 -14.77 1.66 19.30
N GLN A 511 -15.95 2.29 19.09
CA GLN A 511 -16.12 3.74 19.05
C GLN A 511 -15.77 4.40 20.40
N GLU A 512 -16.31 3.87 21.50
CA GLU A 512 -16.02 4.39 22.85
C GLU A 512 -14.55 4.29 23.25
N LEU A 513 -13.82 3.37 22.61
CA LEU A 513 -12.39 3.15 22.85
C LEU A 513 -11.50 3.93 21.89
N GLY A 514 -12.07 4.52 20.83
CA GLY A 514 -11.28 5.00 19.69
C GLY A 514 -10.41 3.88 19.12
N SER A 515 -10.96 2.67 19.00
CA SER A 515 -10.22 1.48 18.60
C SER A 515 -10.92 0.74 17.47
N PHE A 516 -10.16 -0.18 16.88
CA PHE A 516 -10.62 -1.15 15.90
C PHE A 516 -11.24 -2.40 16.53
N GLY A 517 -11.00 -2.62 17.83
CA GLY A 517 -11.52 -3.74 18.63
C GLY A 517 -12.44 -3.26 19.75
N ALA A 518 -13.26 -4.18 20.25
CA ALA A 518 -14.17 -3.95 21.38
C ALA A 518 -13.53 -4.44 22.69
N LEU A 519 -14.03 -3.95 23.84
CA LEU A 519 -13.70 -4.53 25.14
C LEU A 519 -14.67 -5.66 25.46
N GLU A 520 -14.14 -6.86 25.67
CA GLU A 520 -14.92 -8.02 26.09
C GLU A 520 -15.48 -7.87 27.50
N CYS A 521 -16.61 -8.52 27.75
CA CYS A 521 -17.29 -8.48 29.03
C CYS A 521 -16.48 -9.15 30.15
N PRO A 522 -16.15 -8.41 31.24
CA PRO A 522 -15.38 -8.95 32.36
C PRO A 522 -16.07 -10.13 33.06
N ASP A 523 -17.40 -10.09 33.14
CA ASP A 523 -18.24 -11.17 33.67
C ASP A 523 -19.04 -11.81 32.53
N SER A 524 -18.40 -12.76 31.85
CA SER A 524 -19.01 -13.46 30.71
C SER A 524 -20.28 -14.20 31.10
N ALA A 525 -20.42 -14.69 32.34
CA ALA A 525 -21.62 -15.41 32.76
C ALA A 525 -22.83 -14.48 32.79
N ARG A 526 -22.67 -13.28 33.37
CA ARG A 526 -23.72 -12.26 33.39
C ARG A 526 -24.09 -11.76 31.99
N CYS A 527 -23.10 -11.51 31.14
CA CYS A 527 -23.33 -11.02 29.78
C CYS A 527 -24.04 -12.05 28.90
N LEU A 528 -23.73 -13.34 29.08
CA LEU A 528 -24.38 -14.43 28.35
C LEU A 528 -25.72 -14.86 28.96
N ALA A 529 -26.11 -14.38 30.14
CA ALA A 529 -27.29 -14.85 30.87
C ALA A 529 -28.61 -14.73 30.09
N LYS A 530 -28.72 -13.75 29.19
CA LYS A 530 -29.93 -13.49 28.40
C LYS A 530 -29.98 -14.19 27.04
N ALA A 531 -28.91 -14.88 26.64
CA ALA A 531 -28.85 -15.55 25.35
C ALA A 531 -29.23 -17.03 25.48
N ASP A 532 -30.29 -17.47 24.81
CA ASP A 532 -30.65 -18.89 24.76
C ASP A 532 -29.94 -19.64 23.63
N ARG A 533 -29.52 -18.90 22.60
CA ARG A 533 -28.81 -19.38 21.42
C ARG A 533 -27.65 -18.45 21.11
N LEU A 534 -26.51 -19.02 20.77
CA LEU A 534 -25.31 -18.28 20.41
C LEU A 534 -24.73 -18.79 19.09
N TRP A 535 -24.31 -17.86 18.25
CA TRP A 535 -23.45 -18.09 17.11
C TRP A 535 -22.02 -17.75 17.50
N LEU A 536 -21.14 -18.75 17.49
CA LEU A 536 -19.71 -18.56 17.66
C LEU A 536 -19.05 -18.55 16.30
N VAL A 537 -18.46 -17.40 15.94
CA VAL A 537 -17.62 -17.24 14.76
C VAL A 537 -16.17 -17.36 15.18
N SER A 538 -15.49 -18.39 14.70
CA SER A 538 -14.12 -18.68 15.10
C SER A 538 -13.16 -18.76 13.90
N THR A 539 -12.02 -18.11 14.00
CA THR A 539 -10.94 -18.17 13.01
C THR A 539 -9.63 -18.68 13.64
N THR A 540 -9.74 -19.57 14.62
CA THR A 540 -8.58 -20.16 15.30
C THR A 540 -7.82 -21.11 14.36
N LEU A 541 -6.49 -21.02 14.39
CA LEU A 541 -5.62 -21.80 13.51
C LEU A 541 -5.44 -23.25 13.97
N ASP A 542 -5.63 -23.52 15.27
CA ASP A 542 -5.51 -24.85 15.87
C ASP A 542 -6.75 -25.74 15.65
N GLY A 543 -7.77 -25.20 14.96
CA GLY A 543 -9.02 -25.88 14.69
C GLY A 543 -9.94 -26.03 15.90
N GLN A 544 -9.58 -25.47 17.07
CA GLN A 544 -10.40 -25.49 18.27
C GLN A 544 -11.21 -24.19 18.38
N PRO A 545 -12.55 -24.22 18.26
CA PRO A 545 -13.34 -22.99 18.09
C PRO A 545 -13.36 -22.05 19.31
N PHE A 546 -12.87 -22.51 20.47
CA PHE A 546 -12.84 -21.74 21.72
C PHE A 546 -11.43 -21.33 22.16
N SER A 547 -10.37 -21.74 21.45
CA SER A 547 -8.99 -21.50 21.89
C SER A 547 -8.57 -20.03 21.78
N GLY A 548 -9.20 -19.27 20.88
CA GLY A 548 -8.90 -17.85 20.62
C GLY A 548 -9.66 -16.87 21.51
N MET A 549 -10.36 -17.33 22.55
CA MET A 549 -11.02 -16.47 23.54
C MET A 549 -10.44 -16.70 24.94
N PRO A 550 -10.65 -15.77 25.91
CA PRO A 550 -10.19 -15.97 27.27
C PRO A 550 -10.69 -17.30 27.86
N LYS A 551 -9.81 -18.02 28.57
CA LYS A 551 -10.14 -19.35 29.16
C LYS A 551 -11.38 -19.30 30.07
N THR A 552 -11.56 -18.20 30.79
CA THR A 552 -12.73 -17.96 31.65
C THR A 552 -14.02 -17.92 30.83
N THR A 553 -14.03 -17.16 29.73
CA THR A 553 -15.15 -17.05 28.78
C THR A 553 -15.45 -18.38 28.11
N ALA A 554 -14.42 -19.08 27.60
CA ALA A 554 -14.57 -20.41 27.01
C ALA A 554 -15.23 -21.40 27.99
N THR A 555 -14.75 -21.42 29.23
CA THR A 555 -15.29 -22.29 30.29
C THR A 555 -16.76 -21.99 30.57
N VAL A 556 -17.15 -20.72 30.64
CA VAL A 556 -18.55 -20.31 30.87
C VAL A 556 -19.44 -20.77 29.72
N ILE A 557 -19.00 -20.58 28.47
CA ILE A 557 -19.76 -21.00 27.29
C ILE A 557 -19.92 -22.53 27.27
N GLN A 558 -18.82 -23.26 27.47
CA GLN A 558 -18.82 -24.74 27.45
C GLN A 558 -19.66 -25.36 28.59
N LYS A 559 -19.77 -24.68 29.75
CA LYS A 559 -20.65 -25.11 30.84
C LYS A 559 -22.13 -24.78 30.57
N SER A 560 -22.41 -23.61 30.02
CA SER A 560 -23.78 -23.07 29.93
C SER A 560 -24.48 -23.42 28.62
N PHE A 561 -23.74 -23.82 27.59
CA PHE A 561 -24.25 -24.11 26.25
C PHE A 561 -23.72 -25.43 25.72
N LYS A 562 -24.56 -26.13 24.95
CA LYS A 562 -24.18 -27.30 24.16
C LYS A 562 -24.02 -26.92 22.69
N VAL A 563 -23.04 -27.53 22.01
CA VAL A 563 -22.89 -27.39 20.56
C VAL A 563 -24.02 -28.15 19.87
N VAL A 564 -24.79 -27.46 19.03
CA VAL A 564 -25.89 -28.03 18.25
C VAL A 564 -25.43 -28.34 16.83
N LYS A 565 -24.65 -27.44 16.25
CA LYS A 565 -24.20 -27.57 14.86
C LYS A 565 -22.87 -26.85 14.69
N THR A 566 -21.93 -27.49 13.99
CA THR A 566 -20.69 -26.86 13.54
C THR A 566 -20.63 -26.92 12.02
N LYS A 567 -20.35 -25.78 11.40
CA LYS A 567 -20.07 -25.67 9.98
C LYS A 567 -18.65 -25.16 9.80
N LYS A 568 -17.84 -25.93 9.08
CA LYS A 568 -16.53 -25.48 8.61
C LYS A 568 -16.70 -24.75 7.29
N LEU A 569 -16.09 -23.58 7.21
CA LEU A 569 -15.95 -22.72 6.05
C LEU A 569 -14.45 -22.45 5.84
N ASP A 570 -14.09 -21.77 4.75
CA ASP A 570 -12.68 -21.46 4.47
C ASP A 570 -12.12 -20.56 5.59
N TYR A 571 -11.06 -21.05 6.26
CA TYR A 571 -10.39 -20.41 7.39
C TYR A 571 -11.34 -19.95 8.54
N LEU A 572 -12.52 -20.57 8.65
CA LEU A 572 -13.56 -20.18 9.60
C LEU A 572 -14.37 -21.39 10.10
N GLN A 573 -14.73 -21.39 11.37
CA GLN A 573 -15.71 -22.30 11.95
C GLN A 573 -16.89 -21.49 12.51
N LEU A 574 -18.08 -21.84 12.05
CA LEU A 574 -19.34 -21.32 12.58
C LEU A 574 -19.98 -22.38 13.48
N VAL A 575 -20.11 -22.09 14.77
CA VAL A 575 -20.65 -23.01 15.77
C VAL A 575 -21.95 -22.43 16.32
N LEU A 576 -23.05 -23.16 16.14
CA LEU A 576 -24.33 -22.87 16.78
C LEU A 576 -24.39 -23.59 18.13
N LEU A 577 -24.69 -22.81 19.17
CA LEU A 577 -24.75 -23.21 20.56
C LEU A 577 -26.16 -22.95 21.09
N GLU A 578 -26.69 -23.89 21.88
CA GLU A 578 -27.97 -23.73 22.60
C GLU A 578 -27.74 -23.87 24.09
N ARG A 579 -28.44 -23.06 24.88
CA ARG A 579 -28.35 -23.11 26.34
C ARG A 579 -28.68 -24.50 26.84
N THR A 580 -27.80 -25.06 27.66
CA THR A 580 -28.04 -26.32 28.34
C THR A 580 -29.12 -26.05 29.39
N ARG A 581 -30.29 -26.68 29.24
CA ARG A 581 -31.30 -26.72 30.30
C ARG A 581 -30.76 -27.63 31.41
N ALA A 582 -29.92 -27.08 32.30
CA ALA A 582 -29.49 -27.75 33.51
C ALA A 582 -30.08 -27.00 34.72
N ALA A 583 -31.10 -27.62 35.32
CA ALA A 583 -31.69 -27.37 36.63
C ALA A 583 -32.02 -25.90 37.00
N THR A 584 -33.13 -25.38 36.48
CA THR A 584 -33.87 -24.28 37.12
C THR A 584 -35.09 -24.76 37.91
N ASP A 585 -35.18 -26.07 38.19
CA ASP A 585 -36.22 -26.68 39.03
C ASP A 585 -35.58 -27.34 40.26
N ASP A 586 -34.80 -26.60 41.04
CA ASP A 586 -34.58 -26.96 42.45
C ASP A 586 -35.00 -25.80 43.36
N PRO A 587 -36.21 -25.86 43.97
CA PRO A 587 -36.69 -24.84 44.90
C PRO A 587 -36.00 -24.87 46.28
N SER A 588 -34.86 -25.54 46.45
CA SER A 588 -34.31 -25.83 47.79
C SER A 588 -33.14 -24.96 48.26
N GLU A 589 -32.81 -23.84 47.62
CA GLU A 589 -31.75 -22.92 48.10
C GLU A 589 -32.27 -21.50 48.40
N ASP A 590 -33.46 -21.37 49.01
CA ASP A 590 -33.95 -20.09 49.55
C ASP A 590 -34.22 -20.14 51.07
N LYS A 591 -33.33 -20.82 51.78
CA LYS A 591 -33.18 -20.72 53.24
C LYS A 591 -31.71 -20.82 53.59
N ASP A 592 -31.00 -19.69 53.58
CA ASP A 592 -30.21 -19.31 54.74
C ASP A 592 -29.74 -17.84 54.70
N ASP A 593 -29.98 -17.19 55.84
CA ASP A 593 -29.30 -16.00 56.36
C ASP A 593 -29.55 -14.62 55.74
N ALA A 594 -30.82 -14.21 55.77
CA ALA A 594 -31.24 -12.81 55.87
C ALA A 594 -30.99 -12.17 57.27
N ALA A 595 -30.22 -12.82 58.16
CA ALA A 595 -30.05 -12.41 59.55
C ALA A 595 -28.57 -12.20 59.94
N LYS A 596 -27.80 -11.42 59.17
CA LYS A 596 -26.56 -10.74 59.64
C LYS A 596 -25.95 -9.86 58.54
N ARG A 597 -26.46 -8.64 58.37
CA ARG A 597 -25.61 -7.50 57.96
C ARG A 597 -26.19 -6.23 58.55
N LYS A 598 -25.60 -5.82 59.68
CA LYS A 598 -25.77 -4.49 60.25
C LYS A 598 -25.20 -3.47 59.24
N VAL A 599 -26.05 -2.56 58.80
CA VAL A 599 -25.66 -1.29 58.20
C VAL A 599 -25.24 -0.38 59.36
N HIS A 600 -24.01 0.13 59.31
CA HIS A 600 -23.66 1.35 60.04
C HIS A 600 -23.30 2.41 59.00
N THR A 601 -24.00 3.54 59.17
CA THR A 601 -24.10 4.76 58.38
C THR A 601 -22.80 5.50 58.15
#